data_AF-A0A6P3GWH7-F1
#
_entry.id   AF-A0A6P3GWH7-F1
#
_cell.length_a   1.000
_cell.length_b   1.000
_cell.length_c   1.000
_cell.angle_alpha   90.00
_cell.angle_beta   90.00
_cell.angle_gamma   90.00
#
_symmetry.space_group_name_H-M   'P 1'
#
loop_
_entity.id
_entity.type
_entity.pdbx_description
1 polymer ?
#
loop_
_entity_poly.entity_id
_entity_poly.type
_entity_poly.pdbx_seq_one_letter_code
_entity_poly.pdbx_strand_id
1 'polypeptide(L)'
;MPTPALLCALCFCLLAAAARAGYSEDRCSWRGSGLTQEPGSVGQLSLACADGKIEWLYPAGALRLTLGGSEPSAQPGIVCLRPTRPFAGAQVFVERTGGGLELLLAEGQGPAGARCARWGPRERRALFLQATPHPDLSRRLASFRFQLREDGRPELPPQARSLGADGECGKCLR
;
A
#
# COMPACT_ATOMS: atom_id res chain seq x y z
N MET A 1 -22.74 -30.89 -44.78
CA MET A 1 -21.37 -30.96 -44.24
C MET A 1 -20.85 -29.53 -44.11
N PRO A 2 -20.72 -28.97 -42.89
CA PRO A 2 -20.17 -27.61 -42.74
C PRO A 2 -18.71 -27.60 -43.25
N THR A 3 -18.35 -26.58 -44.02
CA THR A 3 -17.02 -26.45 -44.61
C THR A 3 -15.97 -26.18 -43.52
N PRO A 4 -14.74 -26.71 -43.66
CA PRO A 4 -13.68 -26.57 -42.65
C PRO A 4 -13.33 -25.10 -42.34
N ALA A 5 -13.54 -24.19 -43.30
CA ALA A 5 -13.35 -22.76 -43.13
C ALA A 5 -14.34 -22.14 -42.13
N LEU A 6 -15.60 -22.63 -42.11
CA LEU A 6 -16.66 -22.11 -41.23
C LEU A 6 -16.42 -22.52 -39.77
N LEU A 7 -15.91 -23.74 -39.56
CA LEU A 7 -15.48 -24.24 -38.26
C LEU A 7 -14.26 -23.47 -37.73
N CYS A 8 -13.28 -23.17 -38.58
CA CYS A 8 -12.12 -22.35 -38.22
C CYS A 8 -12.53 -20.92 -37.82
N ALA A 9 -13.41 -20.29 -38.58
CA ALA A 9 -13.91 -18.94 -38.29
C ALA A 9 -14.67 -18.90 -36.95
N LEU A 10 -15.54 -19.88 -36.70
CA LEU A 10 -16.25 -20.01 -35.42
C LEU A 10 -15.29 -20.21 -34.25
N CYS A 11 -14.27 -21.04 -34.40
CA CYS A 11 -13.25 -21.28 -33.38
C CYS A 11 -12.46 -20.00 -33.06
N PHE A 12 -12.05 -19.25 -34.08
CA PHE A 12 -11.37 -17.97 -33.91
C PHE A 12 -12.25 -16.92 -33.22
N CYS A 13 -13.53 -16.83 -33.59
CA CYS A 13 -14.48 -15.93 -32.95
C CYS A 13 -14.71 -16.29 -31.47
N LEU A 14 -14.81 -17.58 -31.14
CA LEU A 14 -14.97 -18.05 -29.76
C LEU A 14 -13.73 -17.78 -28.91
N LEU A 15 -12.52 -18.00 -29.45
CA LEU A 15 -11.26 -17.66 -28.79
C LEU A 15 -11.12 -16.15 -28.56
N ALA A 16 -11.49 -15.33 -29.55
CA ALA A 16 -11.47 -13.88 -29.43
C ALA A 16 -12.51 -13.34 -28.42
N ALA A 17 -13.65 -14.02 -28.27
CA ALA A 17 -14.65 -13.71 -27.26
C ALA A 17 -14.22 -14.14 -25.86
N ALA A 18 -13.58 -15.31 -25.71
CA ALA A 18 -13.02 -15.77 -24.43
C ALA A 18 -11.88 -14.87 -23.94
N ALA A 19 -11.06 -14.33 -24.84
CA ALA A 19 -10.05 -13.32 -24.50
C ALA A 19 -10.66 -11.98 -24.02
N ARG A 20 -11.91 -11.69 -24.39
CA ARG A 20 -12.67 -10.51 -23.95
C ARG A 20 -13.56 -10.76 -22.73
N ALA A 21 -13.76 -12.01 -22.34
CA ALA A 21 -14.39 -12.36 -21.08
C ALA A 21 -13.37 -12.11 -19.95
N GLY A 22 -13.15 -10.83 -19.65
CA GLY A 22 -12.43 -10.41 -18.46
C GLY A 22 -13.19 -10.93 -17.26
N TYR A 23 -12.74 -12.06 -16.71
CA TYR A 23 -13.02 -12.42 -15.33
C TYR A 23 -12.66 -11.17 -14.52
N SER A 24 -13.65 -10.55 -13.89
CA SER A 24 -13.45 -9.40 -13.01
C SER A 24 -12.80 -9.91 -11.73
N GLU A 25 -11.56 -10.40 -11.82
CA GLU A 25 -10.68 -10.43 -10.67
C GLU A 25 -10.49 -8.99 -10.25
N ASP A 26 -10.80 -8.69 -8.99
CA ASP A 26 -10.48 -7.41 -8.36
C ASP A 26 -8.95 -7.24 -8.34
N ARG A 27 -8.34 -6.86 -9.48
CA ARG A 27 -6.87 -6.74 -9.68
C ARG A 27 -6.19 -5.78 -8.69
N CYS A 28 -7.00 -5.03 -7.96
CA CYS A 28 -6.58 -4.05 -6.97
C CYS A 28 -6.63 -4.57 -5.53
N SER A 29 -7.21 -5.74 -5.31
CA SER A 29 -7.26 -6.40 -4.00
C SER A 29 -6.40 -7.65 -3.99
N TRP A 30 -5.83 -7.97 -2.83
CA TRP A 30 -5.05 -9.19 -2.65
C TRP A 30 -5.54 -9.94 -1.42
N ARG A 31 -5.62 -11.26 -1.58
CA ARG A 31 -5.90 -12.20 -0.51
C ARG A 31 -4.91 -13.35 -0.59
N GLY A 32 -4.26 -13.66 0.52
CA GLY A 32 -3.29 -14.76 0.60
C GLY A 32 -3.08 -15.28 2.01
N SER A 33 -2.31 -16.35 2.13
CA SER A 33 -1.98 -17.00 3.40
C SER A 33 -0.51 -16.79 3.74
N GLY A 34 -0.18 -16.55 5.01
CA GLY A 34 1.21 -16.54 5.48
C GLY A 34 1.81 -17.94 5.62
N LEU A 35 0.98 -18.99 5.75
CA LEU A 35 1.44 -20.36 5.98
C LEU A 35 2.18 -20.98 4.78
N THR A 36 2.02 -20.42 3.59
CA THR A 36 2.73 -20.87 2.38
C THR A 36 4.06 -20.15 2.18
N GLN A 37 4.45 -19.26 3.10
CA GLN A 37 5.69 -18.50 3.01
C GLN A 37 6.85 -19.27 3.64
N GLU A 38 7.99 -19.29 2.96
CA GLU A 38 9.21 -19.90 3.49
C GLU A 38 9.67 -19.18 4.77
N PRO A 39 10.06 -19.91 5.82
CA PRO A 39 10.54 -19.31 7.06
C PRO A 39 11.70 -18.33 6.82
N GLY A 40 11.60 -17.13 7.36
CA GLY A 40 12.62 -16.08 7.20
C GLY A 40 12.60 -15.36 5.85
N SER A 41 11.71 -15.73 4.93
CA SER A 41 11.52 -15.00 3.68
C SER A 41 10.56 -13.81 3.86
N VAL A 42 10.70 -12.80 2.99
CA VAL A 42 9.78 -11.67 2.89
C VAL A 42 9.03 -11.78 1.57
N GLY A 43 7.73 -12.05 1.65
CA GLY A 43 6.85 -12.06 0.49
C GLY A 43 6.84 -10.69 -0.18
N GLN A 44 6.84 -10.66 -1.52
CA GLN A 44 6.74 -9.42 -2.28
C GLN A 44 5.38 -9.36 -2.97
N LEU A 45 4.70 -8.23 -2.86
CA LEU A 45 3.42 -7.97 -3.51
C LEU A 45 3.47 -6.57 -4.13
N SER A 46 3.01 -6.43 -5.36
CA SER A 46 2.93 -5.14 -6.05
C SER A 46 1.52 -4.92 -6.58
N LEU A 47 0.90 -3.82 -6.19
CA LEU A 47 -0.43 -3.41 -6.65
C LEU A 47 -0.33 -2.04 -7.35
N ALA A 48 -0.77 -1.98 -8.59
CA ALA A 48 -0.72 -0.74 -9.38
C ALA A 48 -1.88 0.22 -9.08
N CYS A 49 -2.93 -0.26 -8.41
CA CYS A 49 -4.14 0.53 -8.19
C CYS A 49 -4.00 1.59 -7.09
N ALA A 50 -4.81 2.63 -7.20
CA ALA A 50 -4.88 3.69 -6.20
C ALA A 50 -5.62 3.24 -4.93
N ASP A 51 -6.60 2.35 -5.02
CA ASP A 51 -7.28 1.80 -3.86
C ASP A 51 -7.53 0.30 -3.99
N GLY A 52 -7.75 -0.35 -2.85
CA GLY A 52 -7.94 -1.79 -2.81
C GLY A 52 -8.02 -2.34 -1.41
N LYS A 53 -8.11 -3.67 -1.31
CA LYS A 53 -8.20 -4.39 -0.04
C LYS A 53 -7.10 -5.43 0.09
N ILE A 54 -6.50 -5.49 1.28
CA ILE A 54 -5.55 -6.53 1.67
C ILE A 54 -6.22 -7.48 2.67
N GLU A 55 -6.08 -8.78 2.44
CA GLU A 55 -6.51 -9.84 3.34
C GLU A 55 -5.40 -10.89 3.51
N TRP A 56 -4.64 -10.78 4.59
CA TRP A 56 -3.59 -11.75 4.91
C TRP A 56 -4.07 -12.71 6.00
N LEU A 57 -4.41 -13.93 5.58
CA LEU A 57 -4.85 -15.02 6.45
C LEU A 57 -3.65 -15.70 7.09
N TYR A 58 -3.76 -16.04 8.38
CA TYR A 58 -2.67 -16.66 9.13
C TYR A 58 -1.31 -15.97 8.87
N PRO A 59 -1.18 -14.67 9.18
CA PRO A 59 0.07 -13.95 8.93
C PRO A 59 1.25 -14.68 9.58
N ALA A 60 2.31 -14.90 8.81
CA ALA A 60 3.56 -15.49 9.25
C ALA A 60 4.70 -14.84 8.46
N GLY A 61 5.85 -14.62 9.09
CA GLY A 61 6.96 -13.91 8.47
C GLY A 61 6.64 -12.44 8.17
N ALA A 62 6.89 -12.00 6.93
CA ALA A 62 6.65 -10.63 6.51
C ALA A 62 6.23 -10.52 5.05
N LEU A 63 5.51 -9.45 4.72
CA LEU A 63 5.04 -9.13 3.38
C LEU A 63 5.37 -7.68 3.06
N ARG A 64 6.11 -7.44 1.97
CA ARG A 64 6.39 -6.12 1.43
C ARG A 64 5.44 -5.81 0.29
N LEU A 65 4.56 -4.84 0.50
CA LEU A 65 3.54 -4.39 -0.44
C LEU A 65 3.98 -3.08 -1.09
N THR A 66 4.24 -3.09 -2.41
CA THR A 66 4.50 -1.88 -3.20
C THR A 66 3.19 -1.37 -3.84
N LEU A 67 2.92 -0.07 -3.73
CA LEU A 67 1.69 0.57 -4.19
C LEU A 67 1.97 1.57 -5.33
N GLY A 68 1.09 1.61 -6.33
CA GLY A 68 1.19 2.53 -7.46
C GLY A 68 2.22 2.12 -8.53
N GLY A 69 2.61 0.85 -8.55
CA GLY A 69 3.57 0.28 -9.50
C GLY A 69 4.96 0.05 -8.91
N SER A 70 5.84 -0.59 -9.69
CA SER A 70 7.17 -0.99 -9.22
C SER A 70 8.22 0.14 -9.22
N GLU A 71 7.93 1.23 -9.94
CA GLU A 71 8.83 2.36 -10.14
C GLU A 71 8.51 3.53 -9.18
N PRO A 72 9.52 4.23 -8.65
CA PRO A 72 9.31 5.38 -7.78
C PRO A 72 8.72 6.56 -8.56
N SER A 73 7.57 7.04 -8.10
CA SER A 73 6.91 8.22 -8.70
C SER A 73 7.70 9.51 -8.42
N ALA A 74 7.69 10.42 -9.39
CA ALA A 74 8.23 11.76 -9.21
C ALA A 74 7.40 12.60 -8.24
N GLN A 75 6.13 12.25 -8.02
CA GLN A 75 5.22 13.00 -7.15
C GLN A 75 5.21 12.43 -5.73
N PRO A 76 5.09 13.29 -4.69
CA PRO A 76 4.83 12.80 -3.35
C PRO A 76 3.52 11.99 -3.31
N GLY A 77 3.46 11.01 -2.42
CA GLY A 77 2.31 10.12 -2.28
C GLY A 77 1.74 10.17 -0.87
N ILE A 78 0.44 9.97 -0.71
CA ILE A 78 -0.20 9.73 0.58
C ILE A 78 -0.96 8.41 0.50
N VAL A 79 -0.67 7.49 1.42
CA VAL A 79 -1.53 6.32 1.65
C VAL A 79 -2.35 6.54 2.91
N CYS A 80 -3.62 6.15 2.87
CA CYS A 80 -4.47 6.01 4.03
C CYS A 80 -4.94 4.57 4.15
N LEU A 81 -4.70 3.96 5.30
CA LEU A 81 -5.14 2.62 5.66
C LEU A 81 -6.37 2.68 6.54
N ARG A 82 -7.37 1.87 6.24
CA ARG A 82 -8.58 1.70 7.05
C ARG A 82 -8.77 0.23 7.39
N PRO A 83 -8.63 -0.18 8.66
CA PRO A 83 -8.95 -1.54 9.06
C PRO A 83 -10.40 -1.88 8.73
N THR A 84 -10.65 -3.09 8.23
CA THR A 84 -12.01 -3.56 7.90
C THR A 84 -12.71 -4.19 9.11
N ARG A 85 -11.92 -4.53 10.13
CA ARG A 85 -12.26 -5.16 11.41
C ARG A 85 -11.14 -4.79 12.40
N PRO A 86 -11.23 -5.13 13.70
CA PRO A 86 -10.07 -5.02 14.59
C PRO A 86 -8.85 -5.68 13.95
N PHE A 87 -7.82 -4.90 13.69
CA PHE A 87 -6.64 -5.33 12.96
C PHE A 87 -5.86 -6.33 13.83
N ALA A 88 -5.54 -7.51 13.29
CA ALA A 88 -4.99 -8.60 14.08
C ALA A 88 -3.99 -9.45 13.28
N GLY A 89 -3.04 -10.05 13.98
CA GLY A 89 -2.03 -10.96 13.42
C GLY A 89 -0.82 -10.27 12.80
N ALA A 90 -0.82 -8.94 12.66
CA ALA A 90 0.30 -8.23 12.05
C ALA A 90 0.36 -6.77 12.50
N GLN A 91 1.46 -6.11 12.13
CA GLN A 91 1.67 -4.67 12.17
C GLN A 91 2.03 -4.19 10.76
N VAL A 92 1.60 -2.97 10.40
CA VAL A 92 1.91 -2.35 9.11
C VAL A 92 2.81 -1.16 9.32
N PHE A 93 3.94 -1.16 8.64
CA PHE A 93 4.93 -0.11 8.63
C PHE A 93 5.00 0.53 7.24
N VAL A 94 5.38 1.79 7.21
CA VAL A 94 5.71 2.54 6.01
C VAL A 94 7.22 2.43 5.82
N GLU A 95 7.64 2.00 4.65
CA GLU A 95 9.05 1.99 4.27
C GLU A 95 9.48 3.42 3.94
N ARG A 96 10.54 3.87 4.61
CA ARG A 96 11.16 5.18 4.46
C ARG A 96 12.42 5.08 3.62
N THR A 97 12.82 6.19 3.02
CA THR A 97 14.12 6.34 2.37
C THR A 97 15.24 5.93 3.34
N GLY A 98 16.17 5.10 2.88
CA GLY A 98 17.22 4.51 3.71
C GLY A 98 16.83 3.21 4.44
N GLY A 99 15.63 2.67 4.16
CA GLY A 99 15.18 1.38 4.69
C GLY A 99 14.57 1.44 6.09
N GLY A 100 14.31 2.64 6.62
CA GLY A 100 13.61 2.82 7.88
C GLY A 100 12.16 2.34 7.82
N LEU A 101 11.63 1.84 8.93
CA LEU A 101 10.24 1.38 9.05
C LEU A 101 9.51 2.23 10.09
N GLU A 102 8.43 2.90 9.67
CA GLU A 102 7.59 3.72 10.56
C GLU A 102 6.22 3.07 10.74
N LEU A 103 5.81 2.82 11.99
CA LEU A 103 4.55 2.15 12.30
C LEU A 103 3.34 3.01 11.87
N LEU A 104 2.49 2.46 11.00
CA LEU A 104 1.26 3.12 10.54
C LEU A 104 -0.01 2.47 11.10
N LEU A 105 -0.03 1.14 11.25
CA LEU A 105 -1.18 0.41 11.78
C LEU A 105 -0.72 -0.71 12.70
N ALA A 106 -1.08 -0.61 13.98
CA ALA A 106 -0.75 -1.62 14.99
C ALA A 106 -1.88 -2.64 15.18
N GLU A 107 -1.53 -3.83 15.65
CA GLU A 107 -2.50 -4.84 16.10
C GLU A 107 -3.38 -4.29 17.23
N GLY A 108 -4.65 -4.70 17.25
CA GLY A 108 -5.68 -4.22 18.18
C GLY A 108 -6.34 -2.90 17.76
N GLN A 109 -5.80 -2.19 16.76
CA GLN A 109 -6.45 -0.98 16.27
C GLN A 109 -7.78 -1.32 15.58
N GLY A 110 -8.85 -0.69 16.06
CA GLY A 110 -10.19 -0.84 15.52
C GLY A 110 -10.40 -0.12 14.17
N PRO A 111 -11.57 -0.30 13.53
CA PRO A 111 -11.90 0.34 12.26
C PRO A 111 -12.12 1.86 12.35
N ALA A 112 -11.99 2.45 13.55
CA ALA A 112 -12.24 3.85 13.82
C ALA A 112 -11.09 4.75 13.30
N GLY A 113 -11.37 5.43 12.19
CA GLY A 113 -10.48 6.40 11.56
C GLY A 113 -9.43 5.74 10.66
N ALA A 114 -9.14 6.40 9.54
CA ALA A 114 -8.01 6.00 8.70
C ALA A 114 -6.69 6.43 9.37
N ARG A 115 -5.61 5.70 9.07
CA ARG A 115 -4.23 6.06 9.42
C ARG A 115 -3.50 6.37 8.14
N CYS A 116 -2.91 7.56 8.04
CA CYS A 116 -2.28 8.00 6.81
C CYS A 116 -0.80 8.28 7.00
N ALA A 117 -0.01 7.98 5.98
CA ALA A 117 1.39 8.33 5.88
C ALA A 117 1.68 8.94 4.52
N ARG A 118 2.72 9.75 4.45
CA ARG A 118 3.18 10.42 3.23
C ARG A 118 4.54 9.90 2.82
N TRP A 119 4.79 9.80 1.54
CA TRP A 119 6.10 9.62 0.95
C TRP A 119 6.50 10.88 0.19
N GLY A 120 7.78 11.21 0.24
CA GLY A 120 8.35 12.28 -0.57
C GLY A 120 8.42 11.93 -2.06
N PRO A 121 8.81 12.90 -2.91
CA PRO A 121 9.17 12.65 -4.30
C PRO A 121 10.22 11.54 -4.42
N ARG A 122 10.08 10.63 -5.39
CA ARG A 122 11.00 9.51 -5.68
C ARG A 122 11.18 8.49 -4.55
N GLU A 123 10.48 8.65 -3.44
CA GLU A 123 10.48 7.66 -2.38
C GLU A 123 9.62 6.46 -2.78
N ARG A 124 10.07 5.26 -2.41
CA ARG A 124 9.37 4.02 -2.77
C ARG A 124 8.09 3.91 -1.95
N ARG A 125 6.94 3.90 -2.63
CA ARG A 125 5.61 3.79 -2.03
C ARG A 125 5.36 2.34 -1.59
N ALA A 126 6.01 1.94 -0.49
CA ALA A 126 5.97 0.57 0.00
C ALA A 126 5.59 0.49 1.48
N LEU A 127 4.81 -0.54 1.79
CA LEU A 127 4.40 -0.92 3.13
C LEU A 127 5.05 -2.25 3.49
N PHE A 128 5.50 -2.37 4.73
CA PHE A 128 6.01 -3.61 5.29
C PHE A 128 5.01 -4.14 6.32
N LEU A 129 4.43 -5.30 6.05
CA LEU A 129 3.53 -5.98 6.96
C LEU A 129 4.35 -7.05 7.69
N GLN A 130 4.48 -6.92 8.99
CA GLN A 130 5.19 -7.89 9.83
C GLN A 130 4.18 -8.69 10.63
N ALA A 131 4.23 -10.02 10.53
CA ALA A 131 3.40 -10.88 11.36
C ALA A 131 3.78 -10.72 12.84
N THR A 132 2.78 -10.66 13.72
CA THR A 132 3.03 -10.71 15.15
C THR A 132 3.13 -12.18 15.55
N PRO A 133 4.19 -12.62 16.28
CA PRO A 133 4.29 -14.01 16.70
C PRO A 133 3.24 -14.32 17.76
N HIS A 134 2.51 -15.41 17.56
CA HIS A 134 1.53 -15.93 18.51
C HIS A 134 1.80 -17.41 18.79
N PRO A 135 1.59 -17.88 20.03
CA PRO A 135 1.85 -19.28 20.40
C PRO A 135 0.77 -20.25 19.89
N ASP A 136 -0.38 -19.72 19.43
CA ASP A 136 -1.54 -20.50 19.02
C ASP A 136 -1.73 -20.51 17.50
N LEU A 137 -2.34 -21.59 16.99
CA LEU A 137 -2.73 -21.73 15.57
C LEU A 137 -4.08 -21.07 15.28
N SER A 138 -4.50 -20.13 16.13
CA SER A 138 -5.79 -19.45 16.00
C SER A 138 -5.84 -18.67 14.69
N ARG A 139 -6.99 -18.74 14.02
CA ARG A 139 -7.21 -18.00 12.77
C ARG A 139 -7.15 -16.49 13.02
N ARG A 140 -6.09 -15.87 12.50
CA ARG A 140 -5.90 -14.41 12.47
C ARG A 140 -6.01 -13.90 11.03
N LEU A 141 -6.51 -12.69 10.89
CA LEU A 141 -6.68 -12.03 9.60
C LEU A 141 -6.25 -10.57 9.74
N ALA A 142 -5.13 -10.24 9.10
CA ALA A 142 -4.72 -8.86 8.92
C ALA A 142 -5.44 -8.30 7.69
N SER A 143 -6.45 -7.45 7.91
CA SER A 143 -7.22 -6.85 6.82
C SER A 143 -7.43 -5.36 6.96
N PHE A 144 -7.13 -4.66 5.88
CA PHE A 144 -7.36 -3.23 5.72
C PHE A 144 -7.66 -2.89 4.26
N ARG A 145 -8.32 -1.76 4.05
CA ARG A 145 -8.38 -1.09 2.76
C ARG A 145 -7.29 -0.02 2.69
N PHE A 146 -6.67 0.15 1.54
CA PHE A 146 -5.73 1.23 1.29
C PHE A 146 -6.31 2.20 0.26
N GLN A 147 -5.93 3.47 0.38
CA GLN A 147 -6.19 4.52 -0.60
C GLN A 147 -4.91 5.34 -0.75
N LEU A 148 -4.29 5.22 -1.90
CA LEU A 148 -3.13 5.97 -2.38
C LEU A 148 -3.61 7.14 -3.24
N ARG A 149 -3.08 8.32 -2.94
CA ARG A 149 -3.26 9.53 -3.75
C ARG A 149 -1.92 10.23 -3.91
N GLU A 150 -1.78 11.03 -4.95
CA GLU A 150 -0.65 11.94 -5.07
C GLU A 150 -0.90 13.17 -4.20
N ASP A 151 0.11 13.63 -3.47
CA ASP A 151 0.03 14.89 -2.74
C ASP A 151 0.40 16.02 -3.70
N GLY A 152 -0.60 16.60 -4.37
CA GLY A 152 -0.41 17.72 -5.30
C GLY A 152 0.00 19.04 -4.63
N ARG A 153 0.39 19.02 -3.35
CA ARG A 153 0.96 20.18 -2.67
C ARG A 153 2.46 20.21 -2.99
N PRO A 154 2.96 21.22 -3.74
CA PRO A 154 4.39 21.42 -3.83
C PRO A 154 4.92 21.60 -2.40
N GLU A 155 5.87 20.74 -2.02
CA GLU A 155 6.60 20.89 -0.76
C GLU A 155 7.34 22.23 -0.85
N LEU A 156 6.79 23.25 -0.19
CA LEU A 156 7.48 24.53 -0.03
C LEU A 156 8.79 24.21 0.71
N PRO A 157 9.96 24.59 0.16
CA PRO A 157 11.23 24.31 0.80
C PRO A 157 11.22 24.87 2.23
N PRO A 158 11.88 24.20 3.19
CA PRO A 158 11.97 24.70 4.55
C PRO A 158 12.59 26.09 4.49
N GLN A 159 11.79 27.12 4.79
CA GLN A 159 12.28 28.48 4.87
C GLN A 159 13.36 28.49 5.94
N ALA A 160 14.61 28.67 5.49
CA ALA A 160 15.71 29.02 6.35
C ALA A 160 15.24 30.19 7.22
N ARG A 161 15.29 30.01 8.54
CA ARG A 161 15.15 31.10 9.50
C ARG A 161 16.37 32.00 9.29
N SER A 162 16.28 32.87 8.29
CA SER A 162 17.29 33.88 8.01
C SER A 162 17.15 34.99 9.05
N LEU A 163 18.21 35.12 9.83
CA LEU A 163 18.69 36.30 10.53
C LEU A 163 17.88 37.58 10.30
N GLY A 164 17.23 38.07 11.35
CA GLY A 164 16.95 39.49 11.54
C GLY A 164 17.92 40.01 12.59
N ALA A 165 19.05 40.54 12.12
CA ALA A 165 19.93 41.37 12.93
C ALA A 165 19.27 42.73 13.17
N ASP A 166 19.50 43.25 14.38
CA ASP A 166 19.56 44.65 14.78
C ASP A 166 18.38 45.58 14.43
N GLY A 167 17.57 45.81 15.46
CA GLY A 167 16.72 46.99 15.59
C GLY A 167 16.73 47.43 17.05
N GLU A 168 17.57 48.42 17.36
CA GLU A 168 17.63 49.15 18.64
C GLU A 168 16.23 49.47 19.18
N CYS A 169 15.97 48.99 20.40
CA CYS A 169 14.79 49.38 21.17
C CYS A 169 15.01 50.80 21.71
N GLY A 170 14.48 51.80 20.99
CA GLY A 170 14.36 53.17 21.45
C GLY A 170 13.46 53.29 22.68
N LYS A 171 13.89 54.11 23.64
CA LYS A 171 13.30 54.30 24.97
C LYS A 171 11.94 55.01 24.90
N CYS A 172 10.94 54.53 25.63
CA CYS A 172 9.75 55.30 25.96
C CYS A 172 9.95 55.96 27.33
N LEU A 173 10.03 57.30 27.34
CA LEU A 173 10.02 58.12 28.56
C LEU A 173 8.57 58.28 29.05
N ARG A 174 8.34 58.08 30.35
CA ARG A 174 7.20 58.68 31.06
C ARG A 174 7.67 59.09 32.45
#